data_AF-A0A7C0XQI2-F1
#
_entry.id   AF-A0A7C0XQI2-F1
#
_cell.length_a   1.000
_cell.length_b   1.000
_cell.length_c   1.000
_cell.angle_alpha   90.00
_cell.angle_beta   90.00
_cell.angle_gamma   90.00
#
_symmetry.space_group_name_H-M   'P 1'
#
loop_
_entity.id
_entity.type
_entity.pdbx_description
1 polymer ?
#
loop_
_entity_poly.entity_id
_entity_poly.type
_entity_poly.pdbx_seq_one_letter_code
_entity_poly.pdbx_strand_id
1 'polypeptide(L)'
;ITPVYADFKTGAQQLKLGQVDAVFYTAGIPTSAIVELSATTPVNLVEVPEDILKKLHDQGYAFYVKVTVPKDTYNGMTKDVTTVAVKAMLAVRADLPEDAVYTITKILFEHLDELKQAHKRAEAIKLEKALDGMSIPLHPGAEKYYKEKGVLS
;
A
#
# COMPACT_ATOMS: atom_id res chain seq x y z
N ILE A 1 17.05 10.54 17.17
CA ILE A 1 16.54 9.19 16.81
C ILE A 1 17.74 8.40 16.31
N THR A 2 18.01 7.22 16.88
CA THR A 2 19.09 6.33 16.43
C THR A 2 18.46 5.18 15.63
N PRO A 3 18.73 5.05 14.33
CA PRO A 3 18.09 4.01 13.52
C PRO A 3 18.66 2.63 13.85
N VAL A 4 17.77 1.64 13.94
CA VAL A 4 18.11 0.22 14.00
C VAL A 4 17.42 -0.46 12.82
N TYR A 5 18.20 -1.19 12.02
CA TYR A 5 17.68 -1.92 10.86
C TYR A 5 17.49 -3.39 11.21
N ALA A 6 16.27 -3.88 11.06
CA ALA A 6 15.88 -5.23 11.39
C ALA A 6 14.73 -5.67 10.47
N ASP A 7 14.59 -6.99 10.27
CA ASP A 7 13.38 -7.53 9.66
C ASP A 7 12.15 -7.35 10.58
N PHE A 8 10.95 -7.59 10.06
CA PHE A 8 9.71 -7.35 10.81
C PHE A 8 9.57 -8.20 12.08
N LYS A 9 10.14 -9.41 12.11
CA LYS A 9 10.04 -10.27 13.28
C LYS A 9 10.98 -9.79 14.38
N THR A 10 12.21 -9.47 13.99
CA THR A 10 13.27 -8.97 14.87
C THR A 10 12.90 -7.60 15.44
N GLY A 11 12.41 -6.67 14.63
CA GLY A 11 11.97 -5.36 15.10
C GLY A 11 10.81 -5.45 16.10
N ALA A 12 9.85 -6.35 15.89
CA ALA A 12 8.72 -6.56 16.80
C ALA A 12 9.20 -7.13 18.15
N GLN A 13 10.17 -8.05 18.11
CA GLN A 13 10.79 -8.57 19.31
C GLN A 13 11.63 -7.51 20.05
N GLN A 14 12.38 -6.67 19.33
CA GLN A 14 13.14 -5.56 19.92
C GLN A 14 12.20 -4.56 20.61
N LEU A 15 11.07 -4.24 19.99
CA LEU A 15 10.05 -3.37 20.59
C LEU A 15 9.47 -4.00 21.86
N LYS A 16 9.12 -5.30 21.81
CA LYS A 16 8.64 -6.05 22.98
C LYS A 16 9.62 -6.04 24.15
N LEU A 17 10.92 -6.15 23.85
CA LEU A 17 11.99 -6.17 24.85
C LEU A 17 12.43 -4.76 25.30
N GLY A 18 11.83 -3.68 24.77
CA GLY A 18 12.22 -2.31 25.08
C GLY A 18 13.61 -1.93 24.57
N GLN A 19 14.13 -2.66 23.58
CA GLN A 19 15.42 -2.39 22.93
C GLN A 19 15.30 -1.25 21.89
N VAL A 20 14.09 -1.00 21.41
CA VAL A 20 13.72 0.16 20.58
C VAL A 20 12.42 0.75 21.12
N ASP A 21 12.27 2.07 20.99
CA ASP A 21 11.08 2.79 21.46
C ASP A 21 9.92 2.73 20.44
N ALA A 22 10.23 2.53 19.16
CA ALA A 22 9.26 2.51 18.06
C ALA A 22 9.80 1.70 16.86
N VAL A 23 8.88 1.24 16.01
CA VAL A 23 9.19 0.57 14.74
C VAL A 23 8.42 1.19 13.59
N PHE A 24 9.02 1.23 12.40
CA PHE A 24 8.40 1.72 11.17
C PHE A 24 8.22 0.56 10.19
N TYR A 25 6.98 0.10 9.96
CA TYR A 25 6.67 -0.97 9.01
C TYR A 25 5.82 -0.47 7.85
N THR A 26 6.33 -0.65 6.63
CA THR A 26 5.56 -0.51 5.39
C THR A 26 5.12 -1.91 4.95
N ALA A 27 3.93 -2.32 5.41
CA ALA A 27 3.43 -3.67 5.19
C ALA A 27 1.91 -3.70 5.03
N GLY A 28 1.38 -4.82 4.52
CA GLY A 28 -0.05 -5.01 4.34
C GLY A 28 -0.80 -5.03 5.68
N ILE A 29 -2.04 -4.59 5.71
CA ILE A 29 -2.84 -4.55 6.93
C ILE A 29 -3.86 -5.70 6.91
N PRO A 30 -3.91 -6.58 7.93
CA PRO A 30 -2.94 -6.73 9.03
C PRO A 30 -1.62 -7.41 8.58
N THR A 31 -0.54 -7.23 9.35
CA THR A 31 0.76 -7.92 9.17
C THR A 31 1.04 -8.86 10.35
N SER A 32 1.40 -10.11 10.08
CA SER A 32 1.56 -11.18 11.08
C SER A 32 2.49 -10.81 12.25
N ALA A 33 3.63 -10.16 11.99
CA ALA A 33 4.56 -9.77 13.05
C ALA A 33 3.94 -8.84 14.10
N ILE A 34 3.07 -7.91 13.68
CA ILE A 34 2.35 -7.02 14.61
C ILE A 34 1.18 -7.74 15.26
N VAL A 35 0.49 -8.64 14.56
CA VAL A 35 -0.55 -9.49 15.16
C VAL A 35 0.03 -10.31 16.31
N GLU A 36 1.15 -11.02 16.08
CA GLU A 36 1.84 -11.85 17.08
C GLU A 36 2.35 -11.02 18.27
N LEU A 37 2.94 -9.85 18.01
CA LEU A 37 3.34 -8.92 19.06
C LEU A 37 2.14 -8.49 19.91
N SER A 38 1.08 -8.02 19.24
CA SER A 38 -0.11 -7.45 19.88
C SER A 38 -0.87 -8.46 20.74
N ALA A 39 -0.73 -9.77 20.45
CA ALA A 39 -1.32 -10.83 21.28
C ALA A 39 -0.81 -10.83 22.73
N THR A 40 0.39 -10.30 22.99
CA THR A 40 0.99 -10.28 24.34
C THR A 40 1.34 -8.89 24.84
N THR A 41 1.40 -7.89 23.97
CA THR A 41 1.80 -6.53 24.30
C THR A 41 0.90 -5.56 23.53
N PRO A 42 0.03 -4.79 24.20
CA PRO A 42 -0.82 -3.81 23.52
C PRO A 42 0.02 -2.85 22.68
N VAL A 43 -0.35 -2.69 21.41
CA VAL A 43 0.36 -1.79 20.48
C VAL A 43 -0.47 -0.55 20.22
N ASN A 44 0.22 0.58 20.05
CA ASN A 44 -0.38 1.82 19.58
C ASN A 44 0.17 2.16 18.19
N LEU A 45 -0.71 2.50 17.26
CA LEU A 45 -0.30 2.94 15.92
C LEU A 45 -0.25 4.46 15.88
N VAL A 46 0.88 5.01 15.44
CA VAL A 46 1.07 6.45 15.30
C VAL A 46 0.41 6.94 14.02
N GLU A 47 -0.43 7.95 14.15
CA GLU A 47 -1.08 8.59 13.01
C GLU A 47 -0.08 9.38 12.16
N VAL A 48 -0.32 9.43 10.85
CA VAL A 48 0.36 10.38 9.95
C VAL A 48 -0.69 11.38 9.50
N PRO A 49 -0.67 12.61 10.04
CA PRO A 49 -1.68 13.60 9.71
C PRO A 49 -1.59 14.08 8.26
N GLU A 50 -2.67 14.71 7.79
CA GLU A 50 -2.81 15.13 6.39
C GLU A 50 -1.80 16.21 5.97
N ASP A 51 -1.38 17.07 6.89
CA ASP A 51 -0.35 18.08 6.61
C ASP A 51 1.03 17.44 6.36
N ILE A 52 1.34 16.33 7.03
CA ILE A 52 2.55 15.55 6.78
C ILE A 52 2.47 14.85 5.43
N LEU A 53 1.33 14.26 5.08
CA LEU A 53 1.12 13.69 3.75
C LEU A 53 1.31 14.76 2.65
N LYS A 54 0.75 15.95 2.84
CA LYS A 54 0.94 17.07 1.91
C LYS A 54 2.42 17.45 1.78
N LYS A 55 3.15 17.57 2.91
CA LYS A 55 4.59 17.86 2.88
C LYS A 55 5.38 16.79 2.12
N LEU A 56 5.04 15.52 2.28
CA LEU A 56 5.65 14.43 1.52
C LEU A 56 5.39 14.60 0.01
N HIS A 57 4.16 14.94 -0.38
CA HIS A 57 3.82 15.21 -1.78
C HIS A 57 4.58 16.42 -2.34
N ASP A 58 4.67 17.52 -1.58
CA ASP A 58 5.41 18.72 -1.97
C ASP A 58 6.93 18.43 -2.15
N GLN A 59 7.45 17.40 -1.49
CA GLN A 59 8.83 16.91 -1.64
C GLN A 59 9.02 15.91 -2.78
N GLY A 60 7.98 15.61 -3.56
CA GLY A 60 8.02 14.69 -4.69
C GLY A 60 7.65 13.24 -4.34
N TYR A 61 7.23 12.95 -3.10
CA TYR A 61 6.79 11.61 -2.68
C TYR A 61 5.30 11.37 -2.95
N ALA A 62 4.85 11.68 -4.17
CA ALA A 62 3.44 11.60 -4.60
C ALA A 62 2.83 10.18 -4.50
N PHE A 63 3.67 9.15 -4.37
CA PHE A 63 3.24 7.75 -4.25
C PHE A 63 2.62 7.39 -2.89
N TYR A 64 2.78 8.23 -1.86
CA TYR A 64 2.08 8.01 -0.60
C TYR A 64 0.59 8.33 -0.74
N VAL A 65 -0.25 7.40 -0.31
CA VAL A 65 -1.70 7.56 -0.26
C VAL A 65 -2.19 7.50 1.18
N LYS A 66 -3.30 8.18 1.47
CA LYS A 66 -3.98 8.11 2.77
C LYS A 66 -4.63 6.73 2.94
N VAL A 67 -4.48 6.13 4.10
CA VAL A 67 -5.18 4.90 4.49
C VAL A 67 -5.67 5.00 5.93
N THR A 68 -6.84 4.43 6.20
CA THR A 68 -7.37 4.30 7.56
C THR A 68 -7.21 2.85 8.01
N VAL A 69 -6.54 2.64 9.13
CA VAL A 69 -6.45 1.36 9.83
C VAL A 69 -7.63 1.29 10.80
N PRO A 70 -8.57 0.35 10.63
CA PRO A 70 -9.71 0.24 11.54
C PRO A 70 -9.27 -0.02 12.98
N LYS A 71 -10.04 0.47 13.96
CA LYS A 71 -9.91 0.04 15.35
C LYS A 71 -9.95 -1.48 15.47
N ASP A 72 -9.39 -2.02 16.54
CA ASP A 72 -9.33 -3.45 16.81
C ASP A 72 -8.54 -4.29 15.77
N THR A 73 -7.90 -3.65 14.78
CA THR A 73 -7.00 -4.34 13.83
C THR A 73 -5.83 -5.03 14.55
N TYR A 74 -5.29 -4.38 15.58
CA TYR A 74 -4.30 -4.94 16.49
C TYR A 74 -4.75 -4.70 17.93
N ASN A 75 -4.44 -5.64 18.82
CA ASN A 75 -4.76 -5.48 20.24
C ASN A 75 -4.05 -4.25 20.82
N GLY A 76 -4.80 -3.37 21.48
CA GLY A 76 -4.36 -2.05 21.93
C GLY A 76 -4.87 -0.88 21.08
N MET A 77 -5.33 -1.14 19.84
CA MET A 77 -5.95 -0.11 19.00
C MET A 77 -7.43 0.09 19.34
N THR A 78 -7.76 1.14 20.07
CA THR A 78 -9.15 1.45 20.49
C THR A 78 -9.88 2.41 19.55
N LYS A 79 -9.19 2.97 18.56
CA LYS A 79 -9.75 3.91 17.57
C LYS A 79 -9.14 3.65 16.19
N ASP A 80 -9.85 4.08 15.16
CA ASP A 80 -9.32 4.13 13.81
C ASP A 80 -8.10 5.05 13.76
N VAL A 81 -7.07 4.66 13.02
CA VAL A 81 -5.85 5.45 12.85
C VAL A 81 -5.63 5.74 11.38
N THR A 82 -5.56 7.03 11.05
CA THR A 82 -5.21 7.48 9.70
C THR A 82 -3.69 7.53 9.57
N THR A 83 -3.16 6.93 8.51
CA THR A 83 -1.73 6.93 8.20
C THR A 83 -1.52 6.93 6.69
N VAL A 84 -0.28 6.70 6.25
CA VAL A 84 0.09 6.61 4.84
C VAL A 84 0.41 5.19 4.44
N ALA A 85 0.11 4.86 3.19
CA ALA A 85 0.49 3.61 2.54
C ALA A 85 1.13 3.90 1.18
N VAL A 86 1.77 2.88 0.63
CA VAL A 86 2.13 2.83 -0.79
C VAL A 86 1.24 1.83 -1.50
N LYS A 87 0.99 2.04 -2.79
CA LYS A 87 0.24 1.10 -3.63
C LYS A 87 1.20 0.14 -4.30
N ALA A 88 0.86 -1.14 -4.30
CA ALA A 88 1.52 -2.10 -5.18
C ALA A 88 1.17 -1.76 -6.62
N MET A 89 2.18 -1.66 -7.48
CA MET A 89 2.04 -1.34 -8.90
C MET A 89 2.57 -2.50 -9.75
N LEU A 90 1.86 -2.81 -10.84
CA LEU A 90 2.38 -3.69 -11.89
C LEU A 90 3.17 -2.83 -12.87
N ALA A 91 4.50 -2.92 -12.80
CA ALA A 91 5.39 -2.21 -13.71
C ALA A 91 5.80 -3.10 -14.89
N VAL A 92 5.98 -2.47 -16.05
CA VAL A 92 6.49 -3.10 -17.26
C VAL A 92 7.68 -2.31 -17.81
N ARG A 93 8.46 -2.91 -18.71
CA ARG A 93 9.49 -2.15 -19.43
C ARG A 93 8.82 -1.16 -20.39
N ALA A 94 9.45 0.00 -20.56
CA ALA A 94 8.96 1.06 -21.43
C ALA A 94 8.99 0.70 -22.93
N ASP A 95 9.77 -0.32 -23.32
CA ASP A 95 9.95 -0.75 -24.69
C ASP A 95 9.10 -1.98 -25.08
N LEU A 96 8.16 -2.39 -24.22
CA LEU A 96 7.19 -3.40 -24.63
C LEU A 96 6.26 -2.86 -25.72
N PRO A 97 5.81 -3.71 -26.65
CA PRO A 97 4.82 -3.30 -27.65
C PRO A 97 3.53 -2.75 -27.02
N GLU A 98 2.99 -1.67 -27.59
CA GLU A 98 1.76 -1.01 -27.12
C GLU A 98 0.59 -1.99 -27.01
N ASP A 99 0.39 -2.81 -28.04
CA ASP A 99 -0.67 -3.81 -28.15
C ASP A 99 -0.56 -4.89 -27.06
N ALA A 100 0.65 -5.34 -26.74
CA ALA A 100 0.89 -6.29 -25.67
C ALA A 100 0.47 -5.71 -24.30
N VAL A 101 0.90 -4.48 -23.99
CA VAL A 101 0.57 -3.87 -22.70
C VAL A 101 -0.91 -3.47 -22.61
N TYR A 102 -1.52 -3.01 -23.70
CA TYR A 102 -2.96 -2.80 -23.77
C TYR A 102 -3.71 -4.11 -23.46
N THR A 103 -3.30 -5.21 -24.08
CA THR A 103 -3.93 -6.52 -23.89
C THR A 103 -3.78 -7.02 -22.45
N ILE A 104 -2.59 -6.89 -21.86
CA ILE A 104 -2.35 -7.24 -20.45
C ILE A 104 -3.24 -6.41 -19.52
N THR A 105 -3.29 -5.08 -19.73
CA THR A 105 -4.09 -4.17 -18.91
C THR A 105 -5.58 -4.53 -19.03
N LYS A 106 -6.05 -4.79 -20.24
CA LYS A 106 -7.42 -5.21 -20.51
C LYS A 106 -7.77 -6.52 -19.80
N ILE A 107 -6.94 -7.55 -19.96
CA ILE A 107 -7.16 -8.86 -19.33
C ILE A 107 -7.24 -8.70 -17.81
N LEU A 108 -6.33 -7.94 -17.20
CA LEU A 108 -6.29 -7.73 -15.75
C LEU A 108 -7.63 -7.21 -15.20
N PHE A 109 -8.20 -6.19 -15.85
CA PHE A 109 -9.43 -5.55 -15.35
C PHE A 109 -10.71 -6.27 -15.81
N GLU A 110 -10.73 -6.86 -17.00
CA GLU A 110 -11.91 -7.57 -17.51
C GLU A 110 -12.07 -8.98 -16.89
N HIS A 111 -10.99 -9.55 -16.36
CA HIS A 111 -10.99 -10.84 -15.65
C HIS A 111 -10.67 -10.69 -14.16
N LEU A 112 -10.92 -9.52 -13.59
CA LEU A 112 -10.54 -9.24 -12.19
C LEU A 112 -11.22 -10.18 -11.19
N ASP A 113 -12.40 -10.70 -11.51
CA ASP A 113 -13.12 -11.67 -10.66
C ASP A 113 -12.38 -13.01 -10.55
N GLU A 114 -11.68 -13.45 -11.59
CA GLU A 114 -10.82 -14.64 -11.52
C GLU A 114 -9.63 -14.40 -10.58
N LEU A 115 -9.04 -13.20 -10.62
CA LEU A 115 -7.95 -12.83 -9.72
C LEU A 115 -8.40 -12.74 -8.25
N LYS A 116 -9.64 -12.27 -8.00
CA LYS A 116 -10.26 -12.28 -6.66
C LYS A 116 -10.41 -13.70 -6.10
N GLN A 117 -10.76 -14.67 -6.94
CA GLN A 117 -10.84 -16.07 -6.53
C GLN A 117 -9.46 -16.66 -6.19
N ALA A 118 -8.42 -16.26 -6.93
CA ALA A 118 -7.05 -16.71 -6.67
C ALA A 118 -6.44 -16.10 -5.39
N HIS A 119 -6.73 -14.83 -5.10
CA HIS A 119 -6.14 -14.16 -3.94
C HIS A 119 -7.03 -13.03 -3.39
N LYS A 120 -7.38 -13.11 -2.10
CA LYS A 120 -8.27 -12.16 -1.40
C LYS A 120 -7.87 -10.68 -1.55
N ARG A 121 -6.57 -10.37 -1.65
CA ARG A 121 -6.12 -8.97 -1.85
C ARG A 121 -6.59 -8.34 -3.17
N ALA A 122 -6.92 -9.14 -4.19
CA ALA A 122 -7.44 -8.60 -5.44
C ALA A 122 -8.82 -7.94 -5.29
N GLU A 123 -9.55 -8.21 -4.20
CA GLU A 123 -10.78 -7.47 -3.85
C GLU A 123 -10.54 -5.96 -3.66
N ALA A 124 -9.31 -5.56 -3.36
CA ALA A 124 -8.93 -4.16 -3.20
C ALA A 124 -8.63 -3.43 -4.53
N ILE A 125 -8.53 -4.16 -5.64
CA ILE A 125 -8.25 -3.59 -6.96
C ILE A 125 -9.55 -3.03 -7.52
N LYS A 126 -9.52 -1.75 -7.92
CA LYS A 126 -10.65 -1.04 -8.52
C LYS A 126 -10.14 -0.22 -9.69
N LEU A 127 -10.82 -0.29 -10.82
CA LEU A 127 -10.41 0.40 -12.05
C LEU A 127 -10.37 1.92 -11.85
N GLU A 128 -11.33 2.46 -11.11
CA GLU A 128 -11.45 3.90 -10.81
C GLU A 128 -10.30 4.41 -9.93
N LYS A 129 -9.60 3.50 -9.25
CA LYS A 129 -8.46 3.78 -8.37
C LYS A 129 -7.13 3.33 -8.97
N ALA A 130 -7.11 2.91 -10.24
CA ALA A 130 -5.94 2.32 -10.87
C ALA A 130 -4.75 3.28 -10.95
N LEU A 131 -5.02 4.59 -10.94
CA LEU A 131 -4.00 5.65 -11.02
C LEU A 131 -3.68 6.28 -9.65
N ASP A 132 -4.33 5.85 -8.57
CA ASP A 132 -4.04 6.34 -7.22
C ASP A 132 -2.58 6.05 -6.85
N GLY A 133 -1.81 7.10 -6.52
CA GLY A 133 -0.41 6.96 -6.15
C GLY A 133 0.54 6.65 -7.31
N MET A 134 0.08 6.77 -8.56
CA MET A 134 0.94 6.64 -9.74
C MET A 134 2.03 7.71 -9.72
N SER A 135 3.29 7.26 -9.70
CA SER A 135 4.48 8.12 -9.58
C SER A 135 5.44 7.99 -10.76
N ILE A 136 5.10 7.14 -11.73
CA ILE A 136 5.87 6.91 -12.94
C ILE A 136 4.98 7.10 -14.17
N PRO A 137 5.53 7.39 -15.36
CA PRO A 137 4.75 7.52 -16.58
C PRO A 137 3.97 6.24 -16.90
N LEU A 138 2.77 6.40 -17.43
CA LEU A 138 2.01 5.27 -17.96
C LEU A 138 2.64 4.76 -19.26
N HIS A 139 2.59 3.45 -19.45
CA HIS A 139 2.88 2.86 -20.75
C HIS A 139 1.77 3.21 -21.74
N PRO A 140 2.06 3.53 -23.03
CA PRO A 140 1.05 3.94 -24.01
C PRO A 140 -0.14 2.96 -24.12
N GLY A 141 0.14 1.66 -24.08
CA GLY A 141 -0.91 0.63 -24.10
C GLY A 141 -1.86 0.66 -22.90
N ALA A 142 -1.34 0.92 -21.69
CA ALA A 142 -2.16 1.06 -20.49
C ALA A 142 -2.93 2.39 -20.50
N GLU A 143 -2.28 3.47 -20.92
CA GLU A 143 -2.89 4.80 -21.08
C GLU A 143 -4.11 4.75 -22.01
N LYS A 144 -3.97 4.08 -23.16
CA LYS A 144 -5.06 3.86 -24.11
C LYS A 144 -6.24 3.15 -23.47
N TYR A 145 -6.00 2.07 -22.73
CA TYR A 145 -7.06 1.34 -22.02
C TYR A 145 -7.76 2.22 -20.98
N TYR A 146 -7.01 2.96 -20.16
CA TYR A 146 -7.58 3.83 -19.15
C TYR A 146 -8.40 4.98 -19.74
N LYS A 147 -7.98 5.53 -20.88
CA LYS A 147 -8.78 6.51 -21.65
C LYS A 147 -10.09 5.92 -22.16
N GLU A 148 -10.04 4.72 -22.77
CA GLU A 148 -11.25 4.02 -23.24
C GLU A 148 -12.25 3.72 -22.13
N LYS A 149 -11.77 3.46 -20.91
CA LYS A 149 -12.63 3.21 -19.73
C LYS A 149 -12.99 4.48 -18.95
N GLY A 150 -12.58 5.66 -19.41
CA GLY A 150 -12.89 6.94 -18.77
C GLY A 150 -12.18 7.18 -17.42
N VAL A 151 -11.10 6.45 -17.13
CA VAL A 151 -10.27 6.64 -15.93
C VAL A 151 -9.29 7.80 -16.12
N LEU A 152 -8.87 8.04 -17.36
CA LEU A 152 -7.95 9.09 -17.75
C LEU A 152 -8.59 9.93 -18.86
N SER A 153 -8.62 11.25 -18.69
CA SER A 153 -9.12 12.21 -19.68
C SER A 153 -8.01 12.72 -20.60
#